data_AF-A0A838QUY6-F1
#
_entry.id   AF-A0A838QUY6-F1
#
_cell.length_a   1.000
_cell.length_b   1.000
_cell.length_c   1.000
_cell.angle_alpha   90.00
_cell.angle_beta   90.00
_cell.angle_gamma   90.00
#
_symmetry.space_group_name_H-M   'P 1'
#
loop_
_entity.id
_entity.type
_entity.pdbx_description
1 polymer ?
#
loop_
_entity_poly.entity_id
_entity_poly.type
_entity_poly.pdbx_seq_one_letter_code
_entity_poly.pdbx_strand_id
1 'polypeptide(L)'
;MESLDWIVIAGYFALLLGLAWWVILKNRETSADYFLASHSLGWFVVGASIFASNIGSEHLVGLAGSGATDGVAMAHYELHAWCLLVLGWLLVPFYMRSKVFTMPQFLERRFSPASRYVLSIISLVA
;
A
#
# COMPACT_ATOMS: atom_id res chain seq x y z
N MET A 1 8.36 22.18 -23.01
CA MET A 1 7.14 21.59 -22.42
C MET A 1 5.99 22.18 -23.18
N GLU A 2 5.43 21.40 -24.09
CA GLU A 2 4.42 21.86 -25.03
C GLU A 2 3.11 22.13 -24.26
N SER A 3 2.28 23.06 -24.74
CA SER A 3 0.98 23.37 -24.11
C SER A 3 0.06 22.15 -23.95
N LEU A 4 0.27 21.14 -24.80
CA LEU A 4 -0.35 19.81 -24.73
C LEU A 4 -0.02 19.05 -23.44
N ASP A 5 1.22 19.12 -22.93
CA ASP A 5 1.64 18.41 -21.72
C ASP A 5 0.86 18.90 -20.50
N TRP A 6 0.68 20.23 -20.39
CA TRP A 6 -0.08 20.86 -19.32
C TRP A 6 -1.57 20.50 -19.35
N ILE A 7 -2.16 20.39 -20.53
CA ILE A 7 -3.57 20.00 -20.69
C ILE A 7 -3.76 18.54 -20.24
N VAL A 8 -2.85 17.64 -20.60
CA VAL A 8 -2.90 16.23 -20.20
C VAL A 8 -2.75 16.09 -18.68
N ILE A 9 -1.81 16.82 -18.07
CA ILE A 9 -1.62 16.82 -16.61
C ILE A 9 -2.87 17.37 -15.91
N ALA A 10 -3.39 18.51 -16.35
CA ALA A 10 -4.59 19.11 -15.76
C ALA A 10 -5.82 18.19 -15.89
N GLY A 11 -5.99 17.52 -17.05
CA GLY A 11 -7.05 16.54 -17.28
C GLY A 11 -6.93 15.32 -16.37
N TYR A 12 -5.72 14.81 -16.17
CA TYR A 12 -5.45 13.69 -15.26
C TYR A 12 -5.83 14.04 -13.81
N PHE A 13 -5.38 15.19 -13.30
CA PHE A 13 -5.74 15.65 -11.96
C PHE A 13 -7.24 15.91 -11.82
N ALA A 14 -7.89 16.51 -12.83
CA ALA A 14 -9.33 16.74 -12.82
C ALA A 14 -10.14 15.43 -12.77
N LEU A 15 -9.73 14.41 -13.54
CA LEU A 15 -10.36 13.10 -13.51
C LEU A 15 -10.16 12.40 -12.16
N LEU A 16 -8.95 12.45 -11.60
CA LEU A 16 -8.66 11.89 -10.27
C LEU A 16 -9.51 12.55 -9.18
N LEU A 17 -9.55 13.89 -9.17
CA LEU A 17 -10.35 14.64 -8.21
C LEU A 17 -11.83 14.38 -8.40
N GLY A 18 -12.31 14.31 -9.65
CA GLY A 18 -13.69 13.97 -9.97
C GLY A 18 -14.07 12.57 -9.49
N LEU A 19 -13.22 11.57 -9.72
CA LEU A 19 -13.41 10.20 -9.27
C LEU A 19 -13.41 10.13 -7.73
N ALA A 20 -12.42 10.74 -7.08
CA ALA A 20 -12.31 10.78 -5.63
C ALA A 20 -13.53 11.45 -5.00
N TRP A 21 -13.93 12.61 -5.52
CA TRP A 21 -15.12 13.32 -5.09
C TRP A 21 -16.38 12.49 -5.27
N TRP A 22 -16.51 11.79 -6.41
CA TRP A 22 -17.66 10.95 -6.67
C TRP A 22 -17.72 9.75 -5.73
N VAL A 23 -16.59 9.09 -5.48
CA VAL A 23 -16.48 7.98 -4.52
C VAL A 23 -16.80 8.44 -3.10
N ILE A 24 -16.31 9.61 -2.68
CA ILE A 24 -16.60 10.20 -1.36
C ILE A 24 -18.08 10.55 -1.22
N LEU A 25 -18.71 11.11 -2.25
CA LEU A 25 -20.14 11.41 -2.23
C LEU A 25 -21.00 10.14 -2.19
N LYS A 26 -20.56 9.06 -2.83
CA LYS A 26 -21.29 7.79 -2.91
C LYS A 26 -21.10 6.91 -1.66
N ASN A 27 -19.94 6.93 -1.02
CA ASN A 27 -19.59 6.10 0.15
C ASN A 27 -19.76 6.85 1.49
N ARG A 28 -20.89 7.54 1.67
CA ARG A 28 -21.20 8.31 2.89
C ARG A 28 -21.73 7.48 4.06
N GLU A 29 -21.71 6.15 3.98
CA GLU A 29 -22.22 5.28 5.04
C GLU A 29 -21.05 4.65 5.80
N THR A 30 -20.85 5.16 7.02
CA THR A 30 -20.26 4.53 8.20
C THR A 30 -18.95 3.78 8.00
N SER A 31 -17.90 4.15 8.73
CA SER A 31 -16.60 3.47 8.76
C SER A 31 -16.69 1.93 8.87
N ALA A 32 -17.77 1.39 9.45
CA ALA A 32 -18.07 -0.03 9.49
C ALA A 32 -18.28 -0.68 8.10
N ASP A 33 -18.88 0.00 7.11
CA ASP A 33 -19.19 -0.58 5.79
C ASP A 33 -17.96 -0.62 4.87
N TYR A 34 -17.05 0.34 5.03
CA TYR A 34 -15.70 0.29 4.44
C TYR A 34 -14.89 -0.92 4.94
N PHE A 35 -15.08 -1.33 6.21
CA PHE A 35 -14.46 -2.53 6.80
C PHE A 35 -15.26 -3.82 6.51
N LEU A 36 -16.61 -3.78 6.48
CA LEU A 36 -17.48 -4.94 6.22
C LEU A 36 -17.49 -5.37 4.75
N ALA A 37 -17.18 -4.46 3.81
CA ALA A 37 -16.95 -4.81 2.42
C ALA A 37 -15.78 -5.82 2.26
N SER A 38 -14.89 -5.97 3.26
CA SER A 38 -13.77 -6.93 3.20
C SER A 38 -14.18 -8.39 3.01
N HIS A 39 -15.45 -8.75 3.27
CA HIS A 39 -15.93 -10.12 3.02
C HIS A 39 -16.30 -10.40 1.55
N SER A 40 -16.42 -9.38 0.69
CA SER A 40 -16.78 -9.52 -0.73
C SER A 40 -15.72 -8.99 -1.71
N LEU A 41 -14.63 -8.41 -1.22
CA LEU A 41 -13.48 -8.07 -2.07
C LEU A 41 -12.88 -9.37 -2.61
N GLY A 42 -13.09 -9.63 -3.90
CA GLY A 42 -12.49 -10.77 -4.59
C GLY A 42 -10.97 -10.78 -4.41
N TRP A 43 -10.38 -11.97 -4.25
CA TRP A 43 -8.94 -12.13 -3.96
C TRP A 43 -8.03 -11.34 -4.92
N PHE A 44 -8.46 -11.19 -6.18
CA PHE A 44 -7.77 -10.42 -7.21
C PHE A 44 -7.71 -8.93 -6.88
N VAL A 45 -8.78 -8.34 -6.36
CA VAL A 45 -8.83 -6.92 -5.99
C VAL A 45 -7.93 -6.66 -4.78
N VAL A 46 -7.92 -7.58 -3.81
CA VAL A 46 -7.02 -7.50 -2.65
C VAL A 46 -5.56 -7.60 -3.09
N GLY A 47 -5.23 -8.56 -3.96
CA GLY A 47 -3.88 -8.70 -4.52
C GLY A 47 -3.43 -7.46 -5.31
N ALA A 48 -4.30 -6.94 -6.17
CA ALA A 48 -4.04 -5.73 -6.94
C ALA A 48 -3.84 -4.50 -6.04
N SER A 49 -4.61 -4.37 -4.95
CA SER A 49 -4.45 -3.28 -3.99
C SER A 49 -3.11 -3.37 -3.25
N ILE A 50 -2.72 -4.56 -2.78
CA ILE A 50 -1.42 -4.76 -2.11
C ILE A 50 -0.28 -4.44 -3.08
N PHE A 51 -0.38 -4.89 -4.33
CA PHE A 51 0.60 -4.59 -5.37
C PHE A 51 0.68 -3.09 -5.67
N ALA A 52 -0.47 -2.43 -5.87
CA ALA A 52 -0.54 -0.99 -6.11
C ALA A 52 0.02 -0.16 -4.94
N SER A 53 -0.17 -0.61 -3.69
CA SER A 53 0.41 0.05 -2.51
C SER A 53 1.93 -0.12 -2.39
N ASN A 54 2.52 -1.13 -3.04
CA ASN A 54 3.97 -1.34 -3.03
C ASN A 54 4.69 -0.60 -4.18
N ILE A 55 4.02 -0.39 -5.32
CA ILE A 55 4.61 0.27 -6.48
C ILE A 55 4.37 1.80 -6.41
N GLY A 56 5.37 2.52 -5.90
CA GLY A 56 5.40 3.99 -5.85
C GLY A 56 6.22 4.65 -6.95
N SER A 57 6.13 5.98 -7.06
CA SER A 57 6.97 6.79 -7.97
C SER A 57 8.47 6.63 -7.69
N GLU A 58 8.82 6.43 -6.42
CA GLU A 58 10.17 6.07 -5.96
C GLU A 58 10.70 4.78 -6.59
N HIS A 59 9.82 3.80 -6.81
CA HIS A 59 10.23 2.52 -7.37
C HIS A 59 10.52 2.65 -8.87
N LEU A 60 9.70 3.41 -9.60
CA LEU A 60 9.90 3.67 -11.03
C LEU A 60 11.17 4.50 -11.30
N VAL A 61 11.37 5.60 -10.56
CA VAL A 61 12.55 6.47 -10.73
C VAL A 61 13.81 5.78 -10.20
N GLY A 62 13.71 5.07 -9.07
CA GLY A 62 14.82 4.35 -8.45
C GLY A 62 15.29 3.15 -9.25
N LEU A 63 14.39 2.34 -9.80
CA LEU A 63 14.75 1.22 -10.70
C LEU A 63 15.28 1.71 -12.04
N ALA A 64 14.69 2.77 -12.61
CA ALA A 64 15.22 3.34 -13.86
C ALA A 64 16.62 3.92 -13.67
N GLY A 65 16.87 4.59 -12.53
CA GLY A 65 18.19 5.11 -12.15
C GLY A 65 19.20 3.99 -11.89
N SER A 66 18.83 2.99 -11.09
CA SER A 66 19.70 1.84 -10.77
C SER A 66 19.97 0.96 -11.99
N GLY A 67 18.99 0.84 -12.90
CA GLY A 67 19.15 0.14 -14.17
C GLY A 67 20.10 0.86 -15.13
N ALA A 68 20.21 2.19 -15.04
CA ALA A 68 21.17 2.97 -15.82
C ALA A 68 22.60 2.90 -15.27
N THR A 69 22.78 2.73 -13.95
CA THR A 69 24.10 2.66 -13.31
C THR A 69 24.64 1.24 -13.15
N ASP A 70 23.82 0.30 -12.68
CA ASP A 70 24.22 -1.07 -12.31
C ASP A 70 23.60 -2.15 -13.22
N GLY A 71 22.82 -1.76 -14.23
CA GLY A 71 22.21 -2.68 -15.19
C GLY A 71 21.08 -3.53 -14.61
N VAL A 72 20.91 -4.75 -15.14
CA VAL A 72 19.77 -5.65 -14.81
C VAL A 72 19.90 -6.31 -13.43
N ALA A 73 20.94 -6.01 -12.66
CA ALA A 73 21.18 -6.61 -11.35
C ALA A 73 20.03 -6.33 -10.37
N MET A 74 19.39 -5.16 -10.44
CA MET A 74 18.29 -4.80 -9.55
C MET A 74 16.99 -5.55 -9.86
N ALA A 75 16.86 -6.14 -11.06
CA ALA A 75 15.73 -7.02 -11.38
C ALA A 75 15.70 -8.30 -10.51
N HIS A 76 16.86 -8.74 -10.00
CA HIS A 76 16.90 -9.83 -9.02
C HIS A 76 16.18 -9.47 -7.72
N TYR A 77 16.15 -8.19 -7.33
CA TYR A 77 15.48 -7.75 -6.11
C TYR A 77 13.95 -7.91 -6.24
N GLU A 78 13.38 -7.51 -7.39
CA GLU A 78 11.97 -7.77 -7.69
C GLU A 78 11.68 -9.27 -7.84
N LEU A 79 12.61 -10.03 -8.43
CA LEU A 79 12.47 -11.48 -8.54
C LEU A 79 12.40 -12.16 -7.18
N HIS A 80 13.06 -11.63 -6.14
CA HIS A 80 12.97 -12.12 -4.76
C HIS A 80 11.64 -11.80 -4.06
N ALA A 81 10.68 -11.14 -4.72
CA ALA A 81 9.34 -10.92 -4.18
C ALA A 81 8.60 -12.23 -3.83
N TRP A 82 9.05 -13.39 -4.32
CA TRP A 82 8.56 -14.70 -3.87
C TRP A 82 8.72 -14.91 -2.35
N CYS A 83 9.72 -14.30 -1.72
CA CYS A 83 9.88 -14.32 -0.26
C CYS A 83 8.67 -13.69 0.45
N LEU A 84 8.07 -12.64 -0.12
CA LEU A 84 6.85 -12.02 0.42
C LEU A 84 5.64 -12.94 0.33
N LEU A 85 5.54 -13.78 -0.70
CA LEU A 85 4.48 -14.79 -0.80
C LEU A 85 4.60 -15.85 0.31
N VAL A 86 5.83 -16.32 0.57
CA VAL A 86 6.11 -17.27 1.66
C VAL A 86 5.83 -16.63 3.02
N LEU A 87 6.27 -15.39 3.21
CA LEU A 87 6.05 -14.65 4.44
C LEU A 87 4.56 -14.39 4.67
N GLY A 88 3.82 -14.03 3.61
CA GLY A 88 2.37 -13.87 3.62
C GLY A 88 1.67 -15.16 4.03
N TRP A 89 2.02 -16.29 3.43
CA TRP A 89 1.43 -17.58 3.78
C TRP A 89 1.64 -17.96 5.26
N LEU A 90 2.79 -17.62 5.84
CA LEU A 90 3.12 -17.94 7.22
C LEU A 90 2.53 -16.93 8.22
N LEU A 91 2.58 -15.64 7.90
CA LEU A 91 2.16 -14.54 8.79
C LEU A 91 0.67 -14.27 8.73
N VAL A 92 0.01 -14.40 7.58
CA VAL A 92 -1.44 -14.18 7.44
C VAL A 92 -2.26 -15.04 8.42
N PRO A 93 -2.10 -16.37 8.52
CA PRO A 93 -2.87 -17.18 9.47
C PRO A 93 -2.54 -16.82 10.93
N PHE A 94 -1.31 -16.37 11.20
CA PHE A 94 -0.91 -15.92 12.52
C PHE A 94 -1.58 -14.59 12.92
N TYR A 95 -1.61 -13.61 12.01
CA TYR A 95 -2.29 -12.33 12.22
C TYR A 95 -3.81 -12.50 12.34
N MET A 96 -4.43 -13.31 11.49
CA MET A 96 -5.86 -13.59 11.56
C MET A 96 -6.29 -14.21 12.90
N ARG A 97 -5.47 -15.09 13.49
CA ARG A 97 -5.73 -15.66 14.84
C ARG A 97 -5.58 -14.65 15.97
N SER A 98 -4.69 -13.67 15.81
CA SER A 98 -4.42 -12.66 16.84
C SER A 98 -5.49 -11.56 16.98
N LYS A 99 -6.44 -11.47 16.02
CA LYS A 99 -7.53 -10.47 15.97
C LYS A 99 -7.04 -9.04 16.24
N VAL A 100 -5.89 -8.69 15.70
CA VAL A 100 -5.30 -7.37 15.84
C VAL A 100 -5.53 -6.59 14.55
N PHE A 101 -6.03 -5.36 14.66
CA PHE A 101 -6.40 -4.54 13.50
C PHE A 101 -5.24 -3.68 12.97
N THR A 102 -4.21 -3.45 13.77
CA THR A 102 -3.07 -2.59 13.41
C THR A 102 -1.75 -3.17 13.90
N MET A 103 -0.66 -2.92 13.17
CA MET A 103 0.68 -3.38 13.58
C MET A 103 1.11 -2.93 14.98
N PRO A 104 0.83 -1.67 15.42
CA PRO A 104 1.17 -1.24 16.77
C PRO A 104 0.40 -2.00 17.86
N GLN A 105 -0.87 -2.35 17.64
CA GLN A 105 -1.64 -3.17 18.57
C GLN A 105 -1.09 -4.60 18.68
N PHE A 106 -0.49 -5.13 17.62
CA PHE A 106 0.11 -6.46 17.62
C PHE A 106 1.36 -6.48 18.51
N LEU A 107 2.20 -5.45 18.38
CA LEU A 107 3.38 -5.25 19.22
C LEU A 107 3.01 -4.97 20.68
N GLU A 108 1.93 -4.24 20.93
CA GLU A 108 1.40 -3.99 22.29
C GLU A 108 0.99 -5.30 22.98
N ARG A 109 0.34 -6.24 22.28
CA ARG A 109 -0.01 -7.56 22.85
C ARG A 109 1.19 -8.49 23.00
N ARG A 110 2.25 -8.32 22.20
CA ARG A 110 3.41 -9.23 22.15
C ARG A 110 4.55 -8.81 23.09
N PHE A 111 4.80 -7.51 23.26
CA PHE A 111 6.00 -7.00 23.93
C PHE A 111 5.67 -6.05 25.10
N SER A 112 5.25 -4.81 24.84
CA SER A 112 4.89 -3.84 25.90
C SER A 112 4.27 -2.56 25.31
N PRO A 113 3.55 -1.73 26.11
CA PRO A 113 3.01 -0.44 25.66
C PRO A 113 4.10 0.56 25.20
N ALA A 114 5.32 0.45 25.73
CA ALA A 114 6.45 1.31 25.34
C ALA A 114 6.88 1.06 23.88
N SER A 115 6.83 -0.19 23.42
CA SER A 115 7.15 -0.54 22.03
C SER A 115 6.14 0.03 21.02
N ARG A 116 4.88 0.20 21.43
CA ARG A 116 3.84 0.88 20.62
C ARG A 116 4.18 2.35 20.39
N TYR A 117 4.58 3.09 21.43
CA TYR A 117 4.92 4.51 21.28
C TYR A 117 6.13 4.72 20.37
N VAL A 118 7.18 3.90 20.52
CA VAL A 118 8.37 3.99 19.66
C VAL A 118 8.01 3.75 18.20
N LEU A 119 7.24 2.69 17.90
CA LEU A 119 6.86 2.38 16.53
C LEU A 119 5.88 3.40 15.93
N SER A 120 4.93 3.90 16.74
CA SER A 120 3.98 4.92 16.30
C SER A 120 4.67 6.25 16.01
N ILE A 121 5.66 6.65 16.80
CA ILE A 121 6.43 7.87 16.56
C ILE A 121 7.25 7.72 15.27
N ILE A 122 7.96 6.59 15.10
CA ILE A 122 8.75 6.34 13.89
C ILE A 122 7.85 6.35 12.64
N SER A 123 6.69 5.67 12.69
CA SER A 123 5.77 5.59 11.55
C SER A 123 5.03 6.90 11.23
N LEU A 124 4.98 7.87 12.15
CA LEU A 124 4.40 9.20 11.91
C LEU A 124 5.42 10.19 11.34
N VAL A 125 6.71 9.94 11.61
CA VAL A 125 7.81 10.81 11.19
C VAL A 125 8.43 10.36 9.87
N ALA A 126 8.45 9.05 9.61
CA ALA A 126 8.91 8.44 8.35
C ALA A 126 7.83 8.51 7.27
#